data_AF-A0A2A6K8T4-F1
#
_entry.id   AF-A0A2A6K8T4-F1
#
_cell.length_a   1.000
_cell.length_b   1.000
_cell.length_c   1.000
_cell.angle_alpha   90.00
_cell.angle_beta   90.00
_cell.angle_gamma   90.00
#
_symmetry.space_group_name_H-M   'P 1'
#
loop_
_entity.id
_entity.type
_entity.pdbx_description
1 polymer ?
#
loop_
_entity_poly.entity_id
_entity_poly.type
_entity_poly.pdbx_seq_one_letter_code
_entity_poly.pdbx_strand_id
1 'polypeptide(L)'
;MTENTCTPPSPDQRRFLGIREAAERRMLDTVFKAISDAAAEVENGIRDARLAFEPTHQDYFTFTVQQVAFVRLCGGDPETLQGGDPELGERILGNGRHIIDSYWRGEKKDQLA
;
A
#
# COMPACT_ATOMS: atom_id res chain seq x y z
N MET A 1 31.79 7.97 -18.36
CA MET A 1 31.39 8.12 -16.94
C MET A 1 30.64 9.43 -16.83
N THR A 2 29.32 9.40 -16.89
CA THR A 2 28.50 10.60 -16.66
C THR A 2 28.33 10.73 -15.16
N GLU A 3 28.98 11.73 -14.58
CA GLU A 3 28.80 12.12 -13.20
C GLU A 3 27.32 12.44 -12.98
N ASN A 4 26.60 11.59 -12.26
CA ASN A 4 25.25 11.87 -11.79
C ASN A 4 25.35 12.97 -10.74
N THR A 5 25.44 14.22 -11.20
CA THR A 5 25.31 15.40 -10.36
C THR A 5 23.86 15.52 -9.93
N CYS A 6 23.56 14.88 -8.80
CA CYS A 6 22.28 15.02 -8.13
C CYS A 6 22.20 16.45 -7.59
N THR A 7 21.65 17.36 -8.40
CA THR A 7 21.50 18.77 -8.02
C THR A 7 20.50 18.84 -6.86
N PRO A 8 20.87 19.43 -5.70
CA PRO A 8 19.97 19.50 -4.57
C PRO A 8 18.73 20.34 -4.91
N PRO A 9 17.54 19.95 -4.43
CA PRO A 9 16.31 20.63 -4.75
C PRO A 9 16.32 22.09 -4.27
N SER A 10 15.74 22.97 -5.06
CA SER A 10 15.56 24.37 -4.72
C SER A 10 14.77 24.53 -3.41
N PRO A 11 14.81 25.69 -2.73
CA PRO A 11 13.99 25.94 -1.55
C PRO A 11 12.50 25.67 -1.78
N ASP A 12 11.96 26.06 -2.93
CA ASP A 12 10.55 25.84 -3.28
C ASP A 12 10.23 24.35 -3.49
N GLN A 13 11.14 23.62 -4.15
CA GLN A 13 10.99 22.17 -4.33
C GLN A 13 11.02 21.45 -2.97
N ARG A 14 11.92 21.82 -2.06
CA ARG A 14 11.96 21.26 -0.71
C ARG A 14 10.67 21.53 0.06
N ARG A 15 10.15 22.75 -0.03
CA ARG A 15 8.88 23.12 0.62
C ARG A 15 7.71 22.30 0.07
N PHE A 16 7.64 22.14 -1.25
CA PHE A 16 6.63 21.31 -1.90
C PHE A 16 6.71 19.84 -1.46
N LEU A 17 7.90 19.24 -1.47
CA LEU A 17 8.12 17.87 -1.03
C LEU A 17 7.67 17.67 0.42
N GLY A 18 8.05 18.59 1.31
CA GLY A 18 7.63 18.51 2.72
C GLY A 18 6.11 18.60 2.93
N ILE A 19 5.41 19.43 2.15
CA ILE A 19 3.93 19.50 2.20
C ILE A 19 3.32 18.17 1.76
N ARG A 20 3.82 17.62 0.64
CA ARG A 20 3.32 16.36 0.08
C ARG A 20 3.56 15.18 1.02
N GLU A 21 4.78 15.04 1.52
CA GLU A 21 5.17 13.96 2.46
C GLU A 21 4.35 14.03 3.76
N ALA A 22 4.14 15.23 4.30
CA ALA A 22 3.32 15.40 5.50
C ALA A 22 1.86 15.03 5.26
N ALA A 23 1.31 15.34 4.06
CA ALA A 23 -0.05 14.94 3.70
C ALA A 23 -0.15 13.42 3.49
N GLU A 24 0.83 12.82 2.81
CA GLU A 24 0.90 11.38 2.57
C GLU A 24 0.96 10.60 3.88
N ARG A 25 1.81 11.02 4.82
CA ARG A 25 1.92 10.38 6.13
C ARG A 25 0.60 10.43 6.90
N ARG A 26 -0.06 11.60 6.96
CA ARG A 26 -1.37 11.73 7.64
C ARG A 26 -2.44 10.85 7.01
N MET A 27 -2.43 10.73 5.68
CA MET A 27 -3.35 9.88 4.95
C MET A 27 -3.12 8.40 5.28
N LEU A 28 -1.86 7.93 5.27
CA LEU A 28 -1.52 6.56 5.68
C LEU A 28 -1.90 6.27 7.13
N ASP A 29 -1.60 7.20 8.06
CA ASP A 29 -1.99 7.06 9.47
C ASP A 29 -3.51 6.90 9.62
N THR A 30 -4.28 7.65 8.83
CA THR A 30 -5.75 7.58 8.81
C THR A 30 -6.24 6.23 8.28
N VAL A 31 -5.64 5.72 7.20
CA VAL A 31 -6.00 4.42 6.60
C VAL A 31 -5.69 3.28 7.55
N PHE A 32 -4.51 3.25 8.17
CA PHE A 32 -4.15 2.20 9.12
C PHE A 32 -5.04 2.21 10.35
N LYS A 33 -5.40 3.41 10.86
CA LYS A 33 -6.39 3.52 11.93
C LYS A 33 -7.75 2.93 11.51
N ALA A 34 -8.24 3.25 10.31
CA ALA A 34 -9.51 2.72 9.83
C ALA A 34 -9.51 1.19 9.70
N ILE A 35 -8.39 0.60 9.27
CA ILE A 35 -8.20 -0.87 9.23
C ILE A 35 -8.31 -1.47 10.65
N SER A 36 -7.63 -0.86 11.62
CA SER A 36 -7.68 -1.34 13.01
C SER A 36 -9.06 -1.19 13.63
N ASP A 37 -9.74 -0.06 13.37
CA ASP A 37 -11.08 0.20 13.87
C ASP A 37 -12.10 -0.80 13.29
N ALA A 38 -11.99 -1.15 12.01
CA ALA A 38 -12.88 -2.15 11.37
C ALA A 38 -12.73 -3.55 11.98
N ALA A 39 -11.50 -3.99 12.29
CA ALA A 39 -11.29 -5.27 12.96
C ALA A 39 -11.88 -5.28 14.38
N ALA A 40 -11.70 -4.17 15.12
CA ALA A 40 -12.29 -4.03 16.45
C ALA A 40 -13.82 -3.98 16.41
N GLU A 41 -14.41 -3.37 15.37
CA GLU A 41 -15.87 -3.35 15.16
C GLU A 41 -16.42 -4.77 15.00
N VAL A 42 -15.77 -5.62 14.19
CA VAL A 42 -16.17 -7.03 14.03
C VAL A 42 -16.03 -7.80 15.35
N GLU A 43 -14.91 -7.65 16.06
CA GLU A 43 -14.70 -8.31 17.35
C GLU A 43 -15.79 -7.92 18.37
N ASN A 44 -16.07 -6.62 18.50
CA ASN A 44 -17.10 -6.13 19.42
C ASN A 44 -18.49 -6.62 19.01
N GLY A 45 -18.82 -6.60 17.72
CA GLY A 45 -20.10 -7.10 17.20
C GLY A 45 -20.31 -8.59 17.49
N ILE A 46 -19.28 -9.43 17.30
CA ILE A 46 -19.31 -10.87 17.65
C ILE A 46 -19.55 -11.05 19.15
N ARG A 47 -18.83 -10.29 19.99
CA ARG A 47 -18.93 -10.34 21.45
C ARG A 47 -20.33 -9.93 21.93
N ASP A 48 -20.84 -8.81 21.44
CA ASP A 48 -22.14 -8.26 21.83
C ASP A 48 -23.30 -9.18 21.41
N ALA A 49 -23.18 -9.80 20.23
CA ALA A 49 -24.13 -10.79 19.73
C ALA A 49 -23.93 -12.20 20.33
N ARG A 50 -22.90 -12.40 21.18
CA ARG A 50 -22.53 -13.68 21.80
C ARG A 50 -22.33 -14.81 20.79
N LEU A 51 -21.75 -14.48 19.63
CA LEU A 51 -21.48 -15.46 18.58
C LEU A 51 -20.16 -16.18 18.86
N ALA A 52 -20.11 -17.48 18.55
CA ALA A 52 -18.92 -18.32 18.71
C ALA A 52 -18.07 -18.34 17.42
N PHE A 53 -17.77 -17.16 16.88
CA PHE A 53 -16.90 -16.99 15.70
C PHE A 53 -15.59 -16.34 16.09
N GLU A 54 -14.52 -16.73 15.40
CA GLU A 54 -13.24 -16.03 15.50
C GLU A 54 -13.36 -14.65 14.83
N PRO A 55 -12.89 -13.56 15.46
CA PRO A 55 -12.89 -12.23 14.85
C PRO A 55 -12.08 -12.17 13.55
N THR A 56 -12.52 -11.31 12.63
CA THR A 56 -11.77 -11.05 11.41
C THR A 56 -10.48 -10.29 11.74
N HIS A 57 -9.33 -10.86 11.39
CA HIS A 57 -8.02 -10.24 11.59
C HIS A 57 -7.84 -8.97 10.73
N GLN A 58 -7.02 -8.02 11.18
CA GLN A 58 -6.76 -6.75 10.49
C GLN A 58 -6.23 -6.95 9.05
N ASP A 59 -5.48 -8.02 8.80
CA ASP A 59 -4.93 -8.33 7.47
C ASP A 59 -6.01 -8.50 6.40
N TYR A 60 -7.21 -8.97 6.78
CA TYR A 60 -8.34 -9.06 5.85
C TYR A 60 -8.71 -7.66 5.32
N PHE A 61 -8.84 -6.68 6.22
CA PHE A 61 -9.17 -5.30 5.85
C PHE A 61 -8.01 -4.60 5.13
N THR A 62 -6.76 -4.90 5.50
CA THR A 62 -5.59 -4.45 4.72
C THR A 62 -5.67 -4.95 3.28
N PHE A 63 -6.03 -6.22 3.07
CA PHE A 63 -6.22 -6.78 1.75
C PHE A 63 -7.40 -6.12 1.00
N THR A 64 -8.51 -5.85 1.68
CA THR A 64 -9.65 -5.11 1.09
C THR A 64 -9.22 -3.73 0.58
N VAL A 65 -8.48 -2.97 1.39
CA VAL A 65 -7.95 -1.66 0.98
C VAL A 65 -7.01 -1.80 -0.22
N GLN A 66 -6.12 -2.79 -0.20
CA GLN A 66 -5.20 -3.05 -1.31
C GLN A 66 -5.94 -3.35 -2.62
N GLN A 67 -6.97 -4.21 -2.58
CA GLN A 67 -7.76 -4.56 -3.75
C GLN A 67 -8.48 -3.34 -4.34
N VAL A 68 -9.19 -2.58 -3.50
CA VAL A 68 -9.93 -1.39 -3.94
C VAL A 68 -8.99 -0.32 -4.50
N ALA A 69 -7.85 -0.09 -3.84
CA ALA A 69 -6.85 0.84 -4.32
C ALA A 69 -6.26 0.40 -5.67
N PHE A 70 -5.95 -0.89 -5.83
CA PHE A 70 -5.46 -1.46 -7.08
C PHE A 70 -6.45 -1.25 -8.23
N VAL A 71 -7.73 -1.57 -8.03
CA VAL A 71 -8.78 -1.38 -9.04
C VAL A 71 -8.90 0.10 -9.45
N ARG A 72 -8.94 1.01 -8.48
CA ARG A 72 -8.99 2.46 -8.76
C ARG A 72 -7.77 2.95 -9.53
N LEU A 73 -6.57 2.47 -9.18
CA LEU A 73 -5.34 2.82 -9.89
C LEU A 73 -5.35 2.31 -11.33
N CYS A 74 -6.01 1.18 -11.60
CA CYS A 74 -6.21 0.65 -12.95
C CYS A 74 -7.37 1.34 -13.68
N GLY A 75 -8.06 2.32 -13.09
CA GLY A 75 -9.22 2.99 -13.69
C GLY A 75 -10.52 2.18 -13.65
N GLY A 76 -10.55 1.07 -12.92
CA GLY A 76 -11.74 0.26 -12.75
C GLY A 76 -12.68 0.80 -11.67
N ASP A 77 -13.90 0.27 -11.67
CA ASP A 77 -14.90 0.54 -10.64
C ASP A 77 -14.64 -0.35 -9.40
N PRO A 78 -14.35 0.25 -8.23
CA PRO A 78 -14.03 -0.50 -7.02
C PRO A 78 -15.20 -1.33 -6.45
N GLU A 79 -16.46 -1.06 -6.83
CA GLU A 79 -17.62 -1.83 -6.36
C GLU A 79 -17.85 -3.08 -7.20
N THR A 80 -17.65 -2.98 -8.52
CA THR A 80 -17.90 -4.08 -9.46
C THR A 80 -16.63 -4.82 -9.90
N LEU A 81 -15.46 -4.22 -9.65
CA LEU A 81 -14.14 -4.65 -10.13
C LEU A 81 -13.96 -4.62 -11.66
N GLN A 82 -14.90 -4.00 -12.38
CA GLN A 82 -14.91 -3.97 -13.85
C GLN A 82 -14.28 -2.70 -14.42
N GLY A 83 -13.93 -2.73 -15.71
CA GLY A 83 -13.53 -1.55 -16.49
C GLY A 83 -12.07 -1.11 -16.35
N GLY A 84 -11.25 -1.84 -15.60
CA GLY A 84 -9.83 -1.51 -15.43
C GLY A 84 -8.98 -1.75 -16.68
N ASP A 85 -7.85 -1.03 -16.76
CA ASP A 85 -6.80 -1.19 -17.76
C ASP A 85 -5.86 -2.35 -17.38
N PRO A 86 -5.83 -3.45 -18.16
CA PRO A 86 -4.99 -4.61 -17.85
C PRO A 86 -3.50 -4.32 -18.00
N GLU A 87 -3.08 -3.46 -18.93
CA GLU A 87 -1.65 -3.13 -19.09
C GLU A 87 -1.14 -2.32 -17.91
N LEU A 88 -1.95 -1.39 -17.40
CA LEU A 88 -1.64 -0.64 -16.19
C LEU A 88 -1.61 -1.56 -14.96
N GLY A 89 -2.56 -2.50 -14.86
CA GLY A 89 -2.59 -3.52 -13.81
C GLY A 89 -1.32 -4.34 -13.76
N GLU A 90 -0.86 -4.87 -14.90
CA GLU A 90 0.37 -5.65 -14.99
C GLU A 90 1.61 -4.83 -14.58
N ARG A 91 1.69 -3.55 -14.96
CA ARG A 91 2.80 -2.67 -14.53
C ARG A 91 2.82 -2.47 -13.02
N ILE A 92 1.66 -2.27 -12.40
CA ILE A 92 1.54 -2.10 -10.94
C ILE A 92 1.93 -3.40 -10.21
N LEU A 93 1.47 -4.55 -10.69
CA LEU A 93 1.89 -5.84 -10.15
C LEU A 93 3.39 -6.10 -10.34
N GLY A 94 3.95 -5.66 -11.46
CA GLY A 94 5.38 -5.65 -11.74
C GLY A 94 6.19 -4.87 -10.70
N ASN A 95 5.69 -3.73 -10.22
CA ASN A 95 6.33 -3.00 -9.11
C ASN A 95 6.32 -3.82 -7.81
N GLY A 96 5.20 -4.49 -7.51
CA GLY A 96 5.13 -5.41 -6.37
C GLY A 96 6.13 -6.56 -6.48
N ARG A 97 6.24 -7.17 -7.67
CA ARG A 97 7.24 -8.19 -7.97
C ARG A 97 8.67 -7.68 -7.78
N HIS A 98 8.96 -6.48 -8.27
CA HIS A 98 10.26 -5.84 -8.07
C HIS A 98 10.58 -5.66 -6.58
N ILE A 99 9.61 -5.23 -5.76
CA ILE A 99 9.81 -5.12 -4.32
C ILE A 99 10.23 -6.47 -3.71
N ILE A 100 9.49 -7.54 -4.06
CA ILE A 100 9.79 -8.89 -3.61
C ILE A 100 11.22 -9.29 -4.01
N ASP A 101 11.56 -9.14 -5.28
CA ASP A 101 12.81 -9.68 -5.81
C ASP A 101 14.03 -8.85 -5.39
N SER A 102 13.89 -7.53 -5.26
CA SER A 102 15.00 -6.62 -4.92
C SER A 102 15.19 -6.41 -3.43
N TYR A 103 14.15 -6.49 -2.60
CA TYR A 103 14.25 -6.15 -1.18
C TYR A 103 13.96 -7.32 -0.23
N TRP A 104 13.17 -8.32 -0.63
CA TRP A 104 12.75 -9.40 0.28
C TRP A 104 13.45 -10.73 -0.01
N ARG A 105 13.59 -11.09 -1.29
CA ARG A 105 14.23 -12.35 -1.73
C ARG A 105 15.73 -12.39 -1.44
N GLY A 106 16.30 -11.24 -1.06
CA GLY A 106 17.68 -11.07 -0.64
C GLY A 106 18.64 -11.07 -1.82
N GLU A 107 19.59 -10.15 -1.82
CA GLU A 107 20.83 -10.33 -2.55
C GLU A 107 21.43 -11.67 -2.10
N LYS A 108 21.42 -12.70 -2.95
CA LYS A 108 22.50 -13.68 -2.92
C LYS A 108 23.75 -12.90 -3.31
N LYS A 109 24.38 -12.24 -2.34
CA LYS A 109 25.79 -11.91 -2.44
C LYS A 109 26.50 -13.25 -2.49
N ASP A 110 26.89 -13.65 -3.69
CA ASP A 110 27.92 -14.65 -3.89
C ASP A 110 29.09 -14.30 -2.97
N GLN A 111 29.24 -15.07 -1.91
CA GLN A 111 30.51 -15.19 -1.19
C GLN A 111 31.43 -16.00 -2.10
N LEU A 112 31.95 -15.33 -3.12
CA LEU A 112 33.27 -15.64 -3.68
C LEU A 112 34.28 -14.91 -2.80
N ALA A 113 34.77 -15.63 -1.80
CA ALA A 113 36.03 -15.39 -1.12
C ALA A 113 36.80 -16.72 -1.08
#